data_AF-A0A420M5Q5-F1
#
_entry.id   AF-A0A420M5Q5-F1
#
_cell.length_a   1.000
_cell.length_b   1.000
_cell.length_c   1.000
_cell.angle_alpha   90.00
_cell.angle_beta   90.00
_cell.angle_gamma   90.00
#
_symmetry.space_group_name_H-M   'P 1'
#
loop_
_entity.id
_entity.type
_entity.pdbx_description
1 polymer ?
#
loop_
_entity_poly.entity_id
_entity_poly.type
_entity_poly.pdbx_seq_one_letter_code
_entity_poly.pdbx_strand_id
1 'polypeptide(L)'
;GLEAEYELEGHQLNAHVDRALEQWPRLRQKYSRPPADSDRLYRSDIVHPDSSDGCADVCSNDPACLVDRKERGEQEDDPAIHYGLVASANQLMKDALARDKLAASMDVLCFEMEAAGLMNHFPCLVIRGICDYSDSHKNKEWQGFAAMMAAAYAKDLLRQIPPSKVEAEKPISEILSSS
;
A
#
# COMPACT_ATOMS: atom_id res chain seq x y z
N GLY A 1 -4.59 -20.72 6.22
CA GLY A 1 -5.15 -19.37 5.99
C GLY A 1 -4.35 -18.72 4.88
N LEU A 2 -4.78 -17.58 4.36
CA LEU A 2 -4.17 -16.99 3.16
C LEU A 2 -2.64 -16.79 3.30
N GLU A 3 -2.19 -16.31 4.46
CA GLU A 3 -0.75 -16.12 4.75
C GLU A 3 0.06 -17.41 4.58
N ALA A 4 -0.39 -18.52 5.20
CA ALA A 4 0.30 -19.81 5.09
C ALA A 4 0.24 -20.40 3.67
N GLU A 5 -0.82 -20.13 2.91
CA GLU A 5 -0.93 -20.53 1.50
C GLU A 5 0.12 -19.79 0.66
N TYR A 6 0.27 -18.48 0.87
CA TYR A 6 1.28 -17.69 0.20
C TYR A 6 2.71 -18.08 0.61
N GLU A 7 2.95 -18.39 1.88
CA GLU A 7 4.27 -18.85 2.34
C GLU A 7 4.68 -20.17 1.67
N LEU A 8 3.73 -21.08 1.44
CA LEU A 8 4.01 -22.40 0.87
C LEU A 8 4.07 -22.40 -0.66
N GLU A 9 3.19 -21.64 -1.32
CA GLU A 9 2.94 -21.75 -2.76
C GLU A 9 3.27 -20.46 -3.53
N GLY A 10 3.57 -19.37 -2.81
CA GLY A 10 3.61 -18.02 -3.37
C GLY A 10 2.22 -17.46 -3.65
N HIS A 11 2.16 -16.18 -4.00
CA HIS A 11 0.90 -15.51 -4.34
C HIS A 11 0.73 -15.25 -5.84
N GLN A 12 -0.51 -15.12 -6.30
CA GLN A 12 -0.83 -14.89 -7.72
C GLN A 12 -1.24 -13.43 -8.02
N LEU A 13 -0.84 -12.48 -7.18
CA LEU A 13 -1.29 -11.07 -7.25
C LEU A 13 -0.99 -10.39 -8.59
N ASN A 14 0.25 -10.50 -9.09
CA ASN A 14 0.59 -9.94 -10.41
C ASN A 14 -0.27 -10.56 -11.51
N ALA A 15 -0.41 -11.89 -11.51
CA ALA A 15 -1.23 -12.58 -12.50
C ALA A 15 -2.72 -12.17 -12.40
N HIS A 16 -3.24 -11.86 -11.21
CA HIS A 16 -4.58 -11.29 -11.03
C HIS A 16 -4.72 -9.92 -11.68
N VAL A 17 -3.74 -9.04 -11.48
CA VAL A 17 -3.73 -7.70 -12.05
C VAL A 17 -3.55 -7.75 -13.56
N ASP A 18 -2.62 -8.56 -14.07
CA ASP A 18 -2.38 -8.71 -15.51
C ASP A 18 -3.65 -9.18 -16.24
N ARG A 19 -4.32 -10.21 -15.71
CA ARG A 19 -5.62 -10.67 -16.25
C ARG A 19 -6.67 -9.56 -16.26
N ALA A 20 -6.74 -8.74 -15.20
CA ALA A 20 -7.66 -7.60 -15.16
C ALA A 20 -7.31 -6.53 -16.20
N LEU A 21 -6.02 -6.24 -16.40
CA LEU A 21 -5.54 -5.27 -17.38
C LEU A 21 -5.67 -5.76 -18.83
N GLU A 22 -5.64 -7.06 -19.07
CA GLU A 22 -5.99 -7.69 -20.34
C GLU A 22 -7.49 -7.58 -20.62
N GLN A 23 -8.32 -7.90 -19.62
CA GLN A 23 -9.77 -7.85 -19.74
C GLN A 23 -10.30 -6.42 -19.93
N TRP A 24 -9.67 -5.44 -19.28
CA TRP A 24 -10.07 -4.03 -19.36
C TRP A 24 -8.90 -3.14 -19.79
N PRO A 25 -8.59 -3.07 -21.10
CA PRO A 25 -7.42 -2.34 -21.60
C PRO A 25 -7.36 -0.86 -21.21
N ARG A 26 -8.51 -0.22 -20.98
CA ARG A 26 -8.59 1.18 -20.52
C ARG A 26 -7.94 1.41 -19.15
N LEU A 27 -7.84 0.36 -18.33
CA LEU A 27 -7.23 0.44 -17.00
C LEU A 27 -5.70 0.52 -17.06
N ARG A 28 -5.08 0.04 -18.15
CA ARG A 28 -3.61 -0.02 -18.29
C ARG A 28 -2.94 1.33 -18.10
N GLN A 29 -3.56 2.42 -18.54
CA GLN A 29 -2.97 3.75 -18.42
C GLN A 29 -2.74 4.15 -16.95
N LYS A 30 -3.64 3.71 -16.04
CA LYS A 30 -3.63 4.15 -14.65
C LYS A 30 -3.07 3.09 -13.70
N TYR A 31 -3.29 1.81 -14.00
CA TYR A 31 -3.12 0.72 -13.02
C TYR A 31 -1.98 -0.25 -13.36
N SER A 32 -1.26 -0.03 -14.47
CA SER A 32 -0.06 -0.81 -14.78
C SER A 32 1.06 -0.53 -13.79
N ARG A 33 1.94 -1.51 -13.58
CA ARG A 33 3.16 -1.33 -12.79
C ARG A 33 4.02 -0.21 -13.41
N PRO A 34 4.38 0.83 -12.66
CA PRO A 34 5.30 1.86 -13.16
C PRO A 34 6.70 1.29 -13.42
N PRO A 35 7.54 2.00 -14.18
CA PRO A 35 8.95 1.67 -14.36
C PRO A 35 9.70 1.53 -13.03
N ALA A 36 10.63 0.57 -12.93
CA ALA A 36 11.34 0.30 -11.67
C ALA A 36 12.17 1.51 -11.18
N ASP A 37 12.70 2.32 -12.09
CA ASP A 37 13.46 3.54 -11.81
C ASP A 37 12.61 4.70 -11.26
N SER A 38 11.28 4.61 -11.36
CA SER A 38 10.35 5.53 -10.70
C SER A 38 10.16 5.22 -9.21
N ASP A 39 10.64 4.07 -8.72
CA ASP A 39 10.61 3.72 -7.30
C ASP A 39 11.87 4.22 -6.56
N ARG A 40 11.81 5.44 -6.04
CA ARG A 40 12.95 6.13 -5.44
C ARG A 40 12.68 6.46 -3.98
N LEU A 41 13.42 5.81 -3.09
CA LEU A 41 13.46 6.16 -1.67
C LEU A 41 14.64 7.08 -1.39
N TYR A 42 14.35 8.32 -1.02
CA TYR A 42 15.36 9.27 -0.56
C TYR A 42 15.71 9.03 0.91
N ARG A 43 16.93 9.43 1.30
CA ARG A 43 17.26 9.53 2.72
C ARG A 43 16.35 10.53 3.42
N SER A 44 16.07 10.31 4.69
CA SER A 44 15.12 11.12 5.45
C SER A 44 15.55 12.58 5.68
N ASP A 45 16.82 12.91 5.47
CA ASP A 45 17.35 14.28 5.52
C ASP A 45 17.15 15.08 4.22
N ILE A 46 16.77 14.40 3.13
CA ILE A 46 16.47 15.05 1.86
C ILE A 46 14.99 15.42 1.84
N VAL A 47 14.69 16.70 1.65
CA VAL A 47 13.32 17.22 1.66
C VAL A 47 12.99 17.77 0.28
N HIS A 48 11.90 17.29 -0.30
CA HIS A 48 11.32 17.86 -1.50
C HIS A 48 10.81 19.26 -1.19
N PRO A 49 11.26 20.31 -1.92
CA PRO A 49 10.72 21.66 -1.74
C PRO A 49 9.21 21.69 -1.93
N ASP A 50 8.49 22.62 -1.30
CA ASP A 50 7.05 22.75 -1.50
C ASP A 50 6.78 23.40 -2.88
N SER A 51 6.95 22.60 -3.94
CA SER A 51 6.72 22.96 -5.33
C SER A 51 5.80 21.94 -6.01
N SER A 52 5.22 22.33 -7.14
CA SER A 52 4.40 21.45 -7.97
C SER A 52 5.20 20.54 -8.90
N ASP A 53 6.52 20.73 -8.93
CA ASP A 53 7.41 20.07 -9.88
C ASP A 53 7.61 18.60 -9.52
N GLY A 54 8.03 17.81 -10.50
CA GLY A 54 8.32 16.41 -10.29
C GLY A 54 9.55 16.22 -9.40
N CYS A 55 9.53 15.19 -8.57
CA CYS A 55 10.67 14.85 -7.73
C CYS A 55 11.94 14.61 -8.57
N ALA A 56 11.81 14.01 -9.75
CA ALA A 56 12.93 13.81 -10.68
C ALA A 56 13.56 15.12 -11.21
N ASP A 57 12.81 16.23 -11.19
CA ASP A 57 13.24 17.53 -11.72
C ASP A 57 13.96 18.37 -10.66
N VAL A 58 13.53 18.28 -9.40
CA VAL A 58 13.98 19.17 -8.31
C VAL A 58 14.86 18.48 -7.29
N CYS A 59 14.70 17.17 -7.10
CA CYS A 59 15.49 16.41 -6.14
C CYS A 59 16.75 15.85 -6.80
N SER A 60 17.81 15.71 -5.99
CA SER A 60 19.11 15.21 -6.48
C SER A 60 18.98 13.80 -7.06
N ASN A 61 19.55 13.60 -8.25
CA ASN A 61 19.75 12.28 -8.85
C ASN A 61 21.07 11.63 -8.40
N ASP A 62 21.80 12.24 -7.46
CA ASP A 62 22.98 11.64 -6.86
C ASP A 62 22.57 10.36 -6.10
N PRO A 63 23.16 9.19 -6.43
CA PRO A 63 22.93 7.95 -5.69
C PRO A 63 23.16 8.10 -4.18
N ALA A 64 24.01 9.02 -3.74
CA ALA A 64 24.25 9.29 -2.32
C ALA A 64 23.00 9.84 -1.59
N CYS A 65 22.06 10.45 -2.31
CA CYS A 65 20.79 10.95 -1.76
C CYS A 65 19.71 9.88 -1.63
N LEU A 66 19.91 8.72 -2.25
CA LEU A 66 18.97 7.60 -2.23
C LEU A 66 19.39 6.56 -1.19
N VAL A 67 18.40 5.85 -0.65
CA VAL A 67 18.64 4.65 0.16
C VAL A 67 18.92 3.49 -0.78
N ASP A 68 20.08 2.86 -0.61
CA ASP A 68 20.43 1.65 -1.35
C ASP A 68 19.52 0.49 -0.93
N ARG A 69 18.88 -0.14 -1.91
CA ARG A 69 17.91 -1.23 -1.71
C ARG A 69 18.22 -2.33 -2.71
N LYS A 70 18.37 -3.54 -2.19
CA LYS A 70 18.58 -4.72 -3.04
C LYS A 70 17.32 -4.99 -3.84
N GLU A 71 17.50 -5.35 -5.10
CA GLU A 71 16.43 -5.95 -5.89
C GLU A 71 15.97 -7.24 -5.22
N ARG A 72 14.66 -7.50 -5.30
CA ARG A 72 14.06 -8.73 -4.77
C ARG A 72 14.58 -9.92 -5.54
N GLY A 73 15.05 -10.94 -4.84
CA GLY A 73 15.50 -12.19 -5.45
C GLY A 73 14.34 -13.08 -5.89
N GLU A 74 14.65 -14.15 -6.62
CA GLU A 74 13.67 -15.15 -7.08
C GLU A 74 12.93 -15.88 -5.94
N GLN A 75 13.48 -15.82 -4.72
CA GLN A 75 12.90 -16.45 -3.52
C GLN A 75 12.07 -15.47 -2.67
N GLU A 76 11.91 -14.23 -3.14
CA GLU A 76 11.14 -13.19 -2.45
C GLU A 76 9.88 -12.86 -3.23
N ASP A 77 8.79 -12.64 -2.49
CA ASP A 77 7.55 -12.13 -3.07
C ASP A 77 7.76 -10.74 -3.67
N ASP A 78 7.28 -10.54 -4.90
CA ASP A 78 7.23 -9.24 -5.56
C ASP A 78 5.85 -9.03 -6.21
N PRO A 79 4.96 -8.18 -5.65
CA PRO A 79 5.17 -7.36 -4.45
C PRO A 79 5.07 -8.16 -3.14
N ALA A 80 5.85 -7.82 -2.12
CA ALA A 80 5.69 -8.42 -0.80
C ALA A 80 4.43 -7.96 -0.06
N ILE A 81 3.97 -8.83 0.83
CA ILE A 81 2.86 -8.58 1.74
C ILE A 81 3.42 -8.42 3.15
N HIS A 82 2.98 -7.37 3.83
CA HIS A 82 3.40 -7.06 5.19
C HIS A 82 2.19 -7.09 6.13
N TYR A 83 2.36 -7.73 7.28
CA TYR A 83 1.34 -7.79 8.34
C TYR A 83 1.84 -6.99 9.54
N GLY A 84 1.07 -6.00 9.98
CA GLY A 84 1.43 -5.20 11.15
C GLY A 84 0.62 -3.91 11.25
N LEU A 85 1.15 -2.96 12.02
CA LEU A 85 0.41 -1.77 12.40
C LEU A 85 0.36 -0.74 11.24
N VAL A 86 -0.85 -0.32 10.92
CA VAL A 86 -1.13 0.78 9.99
C VAL A 86 -1.52 2.00 10.82
N ALA A 87 -0.70 3.06 10.78
CA ALA A 87 -1.01 4.31 11.48
C ALA A 87 -1.97 5.17 10.66
N SER A 88 -2.95 5.73 11.34
CA SER A 88 -3.98 6.58 10.72
C SER A 88 -3.90 8.00 11.24
N ALA A 89 -3.93 8.98 10.34
CA ALA A 89 -3.92 10.40 10.70
C ALA A 89 -4.83 11.23 9.79
N ASN A 90 -5.39 12.32 10.30
CA ASN A 90 -6.20 13.25 9.50
C ASN A 90 -5.37 14.16 8.57
N GLN A 91 -4.05 14.06 8.62
CA GLN A 91 -3.12 14.80 7.78
C GLN A 91 -2.19 13.84 7.06
N LEU A 92 -1.86 14.17 5.82
CA LEU A 92 -0.91 13.41 5.02
C LEU A 92 0.47 13.49 5.68
N MET A 93 1.04 12.34 6.04
CA MET A 93 2.41 12.24 6.50
C MET A 93 3.37 12.62 5.35
N LYS A 94 4.19 13.66 5.57
CA LYS A 94 5.17 14.16 4.59
C LYS A 94 6.54 14.44 5.20
N ASP A 95 6.75 14.01 6.44
CA ASP A 95 7.98 14.23 7.18
C ASP A 95 8.64 12.89 7.46
N ALA A 96 9.74 12.62 6.75
CA ALA A 96 10.47 11.36 6.85
C ALA A 96 11.03 11.13 8.27
N LEU A 97 11.45 12.19 8.97
CA LEU A 97 11.99 12.07 10.34
C LEU A 97 10.87 11.73 11.33
N ALA A 98 9.71 12.35 11.19
CA ALA A 98 8.54 12.01 11.99
C ALA A 98 8.06 10.58 11.71
N ARG A 99 8.01 10.18 10.43
CA ARG A 99 7.72 8.80 9.99
C ARG A 99 8.66 7.81 10.66
N ASP A 100 9.97 8.01 10.53
CA ASP A 100 10.99 7.08 11.06
C ASP A 100 10.89 6.97 12.59
N LYS A 101 10.65 8.08 13.28
CA LYS A 101 10.46 8.09 14.74
C LYS A 101 9.22 7.28 15.15
N LEU A 102 8.09 7.48 14.46
CA LEU A 102 6.85 6.76 14.76
C LEU A 102 6.98 5.27 14.45
N ALA A 103 7.56 4.92 13.29
CA ALA A 103 7.87 3.55 12.90
C ALA A 103 8.71 2.85 13.98
N ALA A 104 9.79 3.47 14.42
CA ALA A 104 10.65 2.90 15.47
C ALA A 104 9.96 2.79 16.84
N SER A 105 9.12 3.76 17.20
CA SER A 105 8.50 3.81 18.54
C SER A 105 7.26 2.95 18.71
N MET A 106 6.54 2.68 17.61
CA MET A 106 5.22 2.05 17.62
C MET A 106 5.13 0.83 16.70
N ASP A 107 6.21 0.46 16.02
CA ASP A 107 6.24 -0.62 15.04
C ASP A 107 5.24 -0.42 13.88
N VAL A 108 5.10 0.84 13.46
CA VAL A 108 4.22 1.25 12.36
C VAL A 108 4.88 0.89 11.03
N LEU A 109 4.14 0.17 10.18
CA LEU A 109 4.61 -0.24 8.84
C LEU A 109 4.22 0.74 7.74
N CYS A 110 3.05 1.37 7.84
CA CYS A 110 2.61 2.37 6.88
C CYS A 110 1.63 3.39 7.47
N PHE A 111 1.45 4.49 6.75
CA PHE A 111 0.59 5.60 7.14
C PHE A 111 -0.54 5.76 6.12
N GLU A 112 -1.73 6.05 6.61
CA GLU A 112 -2.92 6.31 5.80
C GLU A 112 -3.82 7.34 6.49
N MET A 113 -4.92 7.75 5.84
CA MET A 113 -5.73 8.88 6.31
C MET A 113 -7.19 8.56 6.62
N GLU A 114 -7.66 7.34 6.40
CA GLU A 114 -9.11 7.06 6.38
C GLU A 114 -9.57 6.04 7.43
N ALA A 115 -8.70 5.11 7.86
CA ALA A 115 -9.12 3.95 8.64
C ALA A 115 -9.52 4.28 10.08
N ALA A 116 -8.89 5.25 10.74
CA ALA A 116 -9.21 5.60 12.13
C ALA A 116 -10.67 5.98 12.33
N GLY A 117 -11.29 6.63 11.33
CA GLY A 117 -12.72 6.98 11.40
C GLY A 117 -13.62 5.74 11.42
N LEU A 118 -13.24 4.68 10.71
CA LEU A 118 -14.05 3.47 10.53
C LEU A 118 -13.87 2.49 11.70
N MET A 119 -12.64 2.29 12.17
CA MET A 119 -12.31 1.31 13.22
C MET A 119 -13.03 1.54 14.55
N ASN A 120 -13.41 2.79 14.86
CA ASN A 120 -14.13 3.11 16.10
C ASN A 120 -15.59 2.64 16.10
N HIS A 121 -16.14 2.23 14.95
CA HIS A 121 -17.57 1.98 14.79
C HIS A 121 -17.90 0.51 14.52
N PHE A 122 -16.98 -0.26 13.96
CA PHE A 122 -17.19 -1.68 13.65
C PHE A 122 -15.87 -2.43 13.47
N PRO A 123 -15.85 -3.76 13.69
CA PRO A 123 -14.70 -4.59 13.36
C PRO A 123 -14.38 -4.50 11.87
N CYS A 124 -13.16 -4.09 11.54
CA CYS A 124 -12.73 -4.01 10.16
C CYS A 124 -11.26 -4.42 10.00
N LEU A 125 -10.91 -4.78 8.78
CA LEU A 125 -9.53 -5.04 8.36
C LEU A 125 -9.13 -3.99 7.34
N VAL A 126 -7.93 -3.45 7.49
CA VAL A 126 -7.36 -2.45 6.59
C VAL A 126 -6.38 -3.15 5.66
N ILE A 127 -6.57 -2.97 4.35
CA ILE A 127 -5.66 -3.45 3.30
C ILE A 127 -5.17 -2.23 2.53
N ARG A 128 -3.85 -2.01 2.51
CA ARG A 128 -3.22 -0.89 1.80
C ARG A 128 -2.18 -1.39 0.83
N GLY A 129 -2.22 -0.86 -0.39
CA GLY A 129 -1.10 -0.92 -1.31
C GLY A 129 -0.20 0.28 -1.06
N ILE A 130 1.12 0.06 -1.06
CA ILE A 130 2.10 1.10 -0.83
C ILE A 130 2.36 1.85 -2.14
N CYS A 131 2.18 3.17 -2.12
CA CYS A 131 2.36 4.02 -3.31
C CYS A 131 3.40 5.12 -3.13
N ASP A 132 3.80 5.44 -1.90
CA ASP A 132 4.87 6.37 -1.59
C ASP A 132 5.48 6.01 -0.23
N TYR A 133 6.49 6.78 0.19
CA TYR A 133 7.26 6.53 1.40
C TYR A 133 6.79 7.35 2.60
N SER A 134 5.62 7.98 2.55
CA SER A 134 5.14 8.86 3.63
C SER A 134 6.17 9.94 4.00
N ASP A 135 6.82 10.52 2.98
CA ASP A 135 7.77 11.61 3.10
C ASP A 135 7.34 12.77 2.17
N SER A 136 8.24 13.73 1.99
CA SER A 136 7.97 14.88 1.12
C SER A 136 7.89 14.50 -0.38
N HIS A 137 8.37 13.33 -0.78
CA HIS A 137 8.50 12.89 -2.18
C HIS A 137 7.27 12.09 -2.61
N LYS A 138 6.18 12.80 -2.90
CA LYS A 138 4.94 12.16 -3.38
C LYS A 138 5.18 11.38 -4.67
N ASN A 139 4.69 10.16 -4.72
CA ASN A 139 4.77 9.32 -5.90
C ASN A 139 3.38 8.97 -6.45
N LYS A 140 2.83 9.86 -7.28
CA LYS A 140 1.48 9.70 -7.83
C LYS A 140 1.39 8.57 -8.86
N GLU A 141 2.49 8.22 -9.51
CA GLU A 141 2.51 7.20 -10.57
C GLU A 141 2.20 5.81 -10.02
N TRP A 142 2.62 5.54 -8.78
CA TRP A 142 2.42 4.25 -8.12
C TRP A 142 1.04 4.06 -7.51
N GLN A 143 0.24 5.11 -7.34
CA GLN A 143 -1.07 5.03 -6.68
C GLN A 143 -2.03 4.04 -7.35
N GLY A 144 -2.05 4.02 -8.69
CA GLY A 144 -2.91 3.09 -9.41
C GLY A 144 -2.46 1.64 -9.23
N PHE A 145 -1.18 1.34 -9.49
CA PHE A 145 -0.65 0.00 -9.29
C PHE A 145 -0.85 -0.51 -7.85
N ALA A 146 -0.54 0.33 -6.85
CA ALA A 146 -0.76 0.04 -5.44
C ALA A 146 -2.24 -0.29 -5.13
N ALA A 147 -3.17 0.49 -5.70
CA ALA A 147 -4.60 0.22 -5.55
C ALA A 147 -5.03 -1.13 -6.18
N MET A 148 -4.45 -1.52 -7.31
CA MET A 148 -4.71 -2.85 -7.89
C MET A 148 -4.13 -3.99 -7.08
N MET A 149 -2.94 -3.81 -6.49
CA MET A 149 -2.39 -4.83 -5.61
C MET A 149 -3.22 -5.01 -4.34
N ALA A 150 -3.68 -3.91 -3.73
CA ALA A 150 -4.60 -3.96 -2.60
C ALA A 150 -5.92 -4.67 -2.97
N ALA A 151 -6.49 -4.37 -4.14
CA ALA A 151 -7.72 -5.00 -4.61
C ALA A 151 -7.54 -6.50 -4.93
N ALA A 152 -6.41 -6.87 -5.53
CA ALA A 152 -6.07 -8.27 -5.81
C ALA A 152 -5.92 -9.06 -4.50
N TYR A 153 -5.20 -8.53 -3.52
CA TYR A 153 -5.08 -9.16 -2.20
C TYR A 153 -6.43 -9.26 -1.50
N ALA A 154 -7.24 -8.20 -1.51
CA ALA A 154 -8.58 -8.21 -0.93
C ALA A 154 -9.49 -9.27 -1.58
N LYS A 155 -9.39 -9.44 -2.91
CA LYS A 155 -10.11 -10.49 -3.63
C LYS A 155 -9.71 -11.87 -3.13
N ASP A 156 -8.43 -12.15 -3.01
CA ASP A 156 -7.95 -13.47 -2.55
C ASP A 156 -8.34 -13.72 -1.09
N LEU A 157 -8.28 -12.70 -0.24
CA LEU A 157 -8.77 -12.79 1.13
C LEU A 157 -10.28 -13.09 1.20
N LEU A 158 -11.10 -12.38 0.42
CA LEU A 158 -12.55 -12.62 0.40
C LEU A 158 -12.90 -14.03 -0.06
N ARG A 159 -12.10 -14.65 -0.95
CA ARG A 159 -12.30 -16.04 -1.38
C ARG A 159 -12.06 -17.07 -0.28
N GLN A 160 -11.36 -16.69 0.79
CA GLN A 160 -11.17 -17.53 1.98
C GLN A 160 -12.37 -17.48 2.93
N ILE A 161 -13.34 -16.58 2.70
CA ILE A 161 -14.53 -16.40 3.53
C ILE A 161 -15.72 -17.12 2.88
N PRO A 162 -16.26 -18.19 3.50
CA PRO A 162 -17.43 -18.87 2.98
C PRO A 162 -18.66 -17.93 2.96
N PRO A 163 -19.50 -17.97 1.90
CA PRO A 163 -20.71 -17.14 1.83
C PRO A 163 -21.63 -17.27 3.05
N SER A 164 -21.75 -18.48 3.62
CA SER A 164 -22.57 -18.74 4.81
C SER A 164 -22.10 -17.99 6.05
N LYS A 165 -20.80 -17.67 6.17
CA LYS A 165 -20.31 -16.80 7.25
C LYS A 165 -20.76 -15.36 7.03
N VAL A 166 -20.72 -14.87 5.79
CA VAL A 166 -21.15 -13.51 5.45
C VAL A 166 -22.64 -13.32 5.71
N GLU A 167 -23.47 -14.30 5.33
CA GLU A 167 -24.92 -14.27 5.55
C GLU A 167 -25.31 -14.30 7.03
N ALA A 168 -24.45 -14.84 7.89
CA ALA A 168 -24.66 -14.88 9.33
C ALA A 168 -24.27 -13.57 10.05
N GLU A 169 -23.51 -12.69 9.39
CA GLU A 169 -23.09 -11.41 9.96
C GLU A 169 -24.19 -10.34 9.84
N LYS A 170 -24.21 -9.40 10.78
CA LYS A 170 -25.14 -8.27 10.73
C LYS A 170 -24.67 -7.24 9.70
N PRO A 171 -25.58 -6.68 8.88
CA PRO A 171 -25.25 -5.57 8.01
C PRO A 171 -24.70 -4.36 8.79
N ILE A 172 -23.71 -3.69 8.22
CA ILE A 172 -23.09 -2.50 8.85
C ILE A 172 -24.11 -1.39 9.15
N SER A 173 -25.15 -1.24 8.32
CA SER A 173 -26.22 -0.27 8.55
C SER A 173 -27.00 -0.53 9.85
N GLU A 174 -27.11 -1.79 10.27
CA GLU A 174 -27.77 -2.15 11.54
C GLU A 174 -26.85 -1.91 12.74
N ILE A 175 -25.54 -2.14 12.58
CA ILE A 175 -24.54 -1.86 13.62
C ILE A 175 -24.46 -0.35 13.89
N LEU A 176 -24.40 0.46 12.84
CA LEU A 176 -24.28 1.92 12.96
C LEU A 176 -25.56 2.60 13.45
N SER A 177 -26.74 1.98 13.29
CA SER A 177 -28.01 2.52 13.79
C SER A 177 -28.32 2.14 15.23
N SER A 178 -27.55 1.20 15.81
CA SER A 178 -27.66 0.76 17.20
C SER A 178 -26.60 1.37 18.13
N SER A 179 -25.72 2.22 17.59
CA SER A 179 -24.70 3.00 18.31
C SER A 179 -25.13 4.46 18.47
#